data_AF-A0A851M7B2-F1
#
_entry.id   AF-A0A851M7B2-F1
#
_cell.length_a   1.000
_cell.length_b   1.000
_cell.length_c   1.000
_cell.angle_alpha   90.00
_cell.angle_beta   90.00
_cell.angle_gamma   90.00
#
_symmetry.space_group_name_H-M   'P 1'
#
loop_
_entity.id
_entity.type
_entity.pdbx_description
1 polymer ?
#
loop_
_entity_poly.entity_id
_entity_poly.type
_entity_poly.pdbx_seq_one_letter_code
_entity_poly.pdbx_strand_id
1 'polypeptide(L)' 'KLAQEEIFGPVLTIIKVKDDEEAIKIANDSEYGLAGGVFSQDITRALNIAKAVKT' A
#
# COMPACT_ATOMS: atom_id res chain seq x y z
N LYS A 1 -8.20 -9.95 -7.56
CA LYS A 1 -8.81 -9.37 -8.78
C LYS A 1 -9.08 -7.89 -8.60
N LEU A 2 -10.13 -7.45 -7.91
CA LEU A 2 -10.44 -6.00 -7.81
C LEU A 2 -9.27 -5.14 -7.25
N ALA A 3 -8.56 -5.62 -6.23
CA ALA A 3 -7.41 -4.89 -5.64
C ALA A 3 -6.07 -5.09 -6.40
N GLN A 4 -6.06 -5.87 -7.48
CA GLN A 4 -4.87 -6.22 -8.26
C GLN A 4 -4.95 -5.78 -9.73
N GLU A 5 -6.15 -5.48 -10.22
CA GLU A 5 -6.40 -5.03 -11.58
C GLU A 5 -6.78 -3.55 -11.55
N GLU A 6 -6.29 -2.78 -12.52
CA GLU A 6 -6.59 -1.35 -12.59
C GLU A 6 -8.02 -1.11 -13.09
N ILE A 7 -8.83 -0.39 -12.30
CA ILE A 7 -10.28 -0.24 -12.54
C ILE A 7 -10.61 1.05 -13.33
N PHE A 8 -9.76 2.09 -13.26
CA PHE A 8 -9.92 3.42 -13.89
C PHE A 8 -11.26 4.16 -13.64
N GLY A 9 -12.15 3.63 -12.80
CA GLY A 9 -13.38 4.27 -12.33
C GLY A 9 -13.27 4.76 -10.89
N PRO A 10 -14.27 5.49 -10.36
CA PRO A 10 -14.28 6.00 -8.99
C PRO A 10 -14.56 4.89 -7.95
N VAL A 11 -13.70 3.86 -7.93
CA VAL A 11 -13.81 2.67 -7.09
C VAL A 11 -12.51 2.51 -6.29
N LEU A 12 -12.65 2.27 -4.98
CA LEU A 12 -11.54 2.00 -4.07
C LEU A 12 -11.82 0.74 -3.26
N THR A 13 -10.77 -0.03 -2.96
CA THR A 13 -10.83 -1.20 -2.07
C THR A 13 -10.08 -0.93 -0.77
N ILE A 14 -10.62 -1.40 0.35
CA ILE A 14 -9.97 -1.29 1.67
C ILE A 14 -9.62 -2.70 2.14
N ILE A 15 -8.35 -2.90 2.51
CA ILE A 15 -7.85 -4.16 3.05
C ILE A 15 -7.36 -3.88 4.48
N LYS A 16 -7.90 -4.60 5.45
CA LYS A 16 -7.42 -4.54 6.83
C LYS A 16 -6.15 -5.37 6.95
N VAL A 17 -5.15 -4.80 7.61
CA VAL A 17 -3.86 -5.44 7.91
C VAL A 17 -3.68 -5.49 9.42
N LYS A 18 -2.93 -6.47 9.90
CA LYS A 18 -2.66 -6.69 11.32
C LYS A 18 -1.44 -5.89 11.80
N ASP A 19 -0.46 -5.68 10.93
CA ASP A 19 0.83 -5.08 11.24
C ASP A 19 1.48 -4.46 9.99
N ASP A 20 2.63 -3.81 10.19
CA ASP A 20 3.37 -3.10 9.15
C ASP A 20 3.98 -4.04 8.11
N GLU A 21 4.44 -5.22 8.53
CA GLU A 21 5.04 -6.21 7.63
C GLU A 21 4.01 -6.75 6.65
N GLU A 22 2.80 -7.05 7.13
CA GLU A 22 1.68 -7.46 6.29
C GLU A 22 1.24 -6.33 5.36
N ALA A 23 1.22 -5.08 5.83
CA ALA A 23 0.92 -3.92 5.00
C ALA A 23 1.91 -3.79 3.83
N ILE A 24 3.21 -3.88 4.11
CA ILE A 24 4.27 -3.81 3.10
C ILE A 24 4.15 -4.98 2.13
N LYS A 25 3.89 -6.19 2.63
CA LYS A 25 3.73 -7.38 1.78
C LYS A 25 2.56 -7.22 0.82
N ILE A 26 1.40 -6.76 1.30
CA ILE A 26 0.21 -6.56 0.47
C ILE A 26 0.43 -5.41 -0.54
N ALA A 27 1.04 -4.30 -0.12
CA ALA A 27 1.33 -3.19 -1.02
C ALA A 27 2.29 -3.58 -2.15
N ASN A 28 3.25 -4.45 -1.87
CA ASN A 28 4.22 -4.96 -2.84
C ASN A 28 3.71 -6.17 -3.65
N ASP A 29 2.56 -6.75 -3.32
CA ASP A 29 1.93 -7.86 -4.04
C ASP A 29 1.12 -7.33 -5.24
N SER A 30 1.81 -6.58 -6.10
CA SER A 30 1.28 -5.93 -7.28
C SER A 30 2.31 -6.02 -8.41
N GLU A 31 1.85 -6.31 -9.63
CA GLU A 31 2.69 -6.22 -10.84
C GLU A 31 2.97 -4.78 -11.25
N TYR A 32 2.22 -3.83 -10.68
CA TYR A 32 2.38 -2.39 -10.86
C TYR A 32 3.14 -1.75 -9.70
N GLY A 33 3.79 -0.62 -9.97
CA GLY A 33 4.34 0.31 -8.98
C GLY A 33 4.42 1.68 -9.65
N LEU A 34 3.49 2.58 -9.35
CA LEU A 34 3.43 3.92 -9.94
C LEU A 34 3.59 5.01 -8.87
N ALA A 35 2.73 4.95 -7.85
CA ALA A 35 2.71 5.90 -6.75
C ALA A 35 2.09 5.24 -5.51
N GLY A 36 2.51 5.71 -4.33
CA GLY A 36 2.00 5.24 -3.05
C GLY A 36 2.04 6.35 -2.01
N GLY A 37 1.20 6.22 -0.98
CA GLY A 37 1.13 7.16 0.14
C GLY A 37 1.01 6.42 1.46
N VAL A 38 1.80 6.83 2.45
CA VAL A 38 1.76 6.29 3.82
C VAL A 38 1.32 7.40 4.76
N PHE A 39 0.28 7.13 5.56
CA PHE A 39 -0.26 8.06 6.54
C PHE A 39 -0.12 7.49 7.95
N SER A 40 0.54 8.22 8.84
CA SER A 40 0.71 7.84 10.24
C SER A 40 0.95 9.10 11.09
N GLN A 41 0.57 9.05 12.36
CA GLN A 41 0.94 10.09 13.34
C GLN A 41 2.40 9.95 13.80
N ASP A 42 3.00 8.77 13.61
CA ASP A 42 4.43 8.52 13.82
C ASP A 42 5.17 8.65 12.48
N ILE A 43 5.98 9.70 12.37
CA ILE A 43 6.77 10.02 11.18
C ILE A 43 7.88 8.99 10.91
N THR A 44 8.49 8.43 11.95
CA THR A 44 9.56 7.44 11.78
C THR A 44 8.99 6.16 11.20
N ARG A 45 7.86 5.70 11.74
CA ARG A 45 7.11 4.56 11.21
C ARG A 45 6.67 4.81 9.77
N ALA A 46 6.10 5.98 9.48
CA ALA A 46 5.68 6.34 8.12
C ALA A 46 6.83 6.25 7.12
N LEU A 47 7.97 6.86 7.44
CA LEU A 47 9.14 6.88 6.56
C LEU A 47 9.77 5.50 6.39
N ASN A 48 9.76 4.65 7.43
CA ASN A 48 10.26 3.28 7.33
C ASN A 48 9.39 2.44 6.40
N ILE A 49 8.06 2.52 6.52
CA ILE A 49 7.13 1.82 5.63
C ILE A 49 7.26 2.36 4.20
N ALA A 50 7.27 3.68 4.03
CA ALA A 50 7.35 4.31 2.71
C ALA A 50 8.61 3.90 1.93
N LYS A 51 9.75 3.73 2.61
CA LYS A 51 11.00 3.23 1.99
C LYS A 51 10.94 1.75 1.60
N ALA A 52 10.08 0.96 2.25
CA ALA A 52 9.96 -0.48 2.02
C ALA A 52 8.92 -0.85 0.96
N VAL A 53 7.99 0.07 0.65
CA VAL A 53 7.02 -0.07 -0.44
C VAL A 53 7.71 0.19 -1.78
N LYS A 54 7.49 -0.70 -2.74
CA LYS A 54 8.02 -0.63 -4.10
C LYS A 54 6.94 0.00 -4.99
N THR A 55 7.03 1.31 -5.14
CA THR A 55 6.23 2.09 -6.08
C THR A 55 7.07 2.58 -7.23
#